data_AF-A0A413HCA3-F1
#
_entry.id   AF-A0A413HCA3-F1
#
_cell.length_a   1.000
_cell.length_b   1.000
_cell.length_c   1.000
_cell.angle_alpha   90.00
_cell.angle_beta   90.00
_cell.angle_gamma   90.00
#
_symmetry.space_group_name_H-M   'P 1'
#
loop_
_entity.id
_entity.type
_entity.pdbx_description
1 polymer ?
#
loop_
_entity_poly.entity_id
_entity_poly.type
_entity_poly.pdbx_seq_one_letter_code
_entity_poly.pdbx_strand_id
1 'polypeptide(L)'
;MIMKKVFFLLLVVLLSNWATAQITDYSIFDKKFNFYVANDLGRNGYYDQKPIAELMGTMAEEVGPEFVVATGDIHHFEGVRSVNDPLWMTNYELIYSHPELMIDWFPVLGNHEYRGNTQAVMDYTNVSRRWTMPARYYTKSFEDDGITLRIVWVDTAPMMDKYRNDSATYPDARKQDLQQQLAWIDSVLTAAKEDWVIVAGHHPIYAETPKDNSERLDMQARLDPILRKHKVDMYVCGHIHNFQHIRTAGSNIDYIVNSSGSLSRKVKPTEGTMFCSPEPGFSIISADKKELTLRMIDKKGNVLHTVTRTSR
;
A
#
# COMPACT_ATOMS: atom_id res chain seq x y z
N MET A 1 -44.51 -51.60 -30.68
CA MET A 1 -44.35 -50.61 -29.59
C MET A 1 -42.87 -50.32 -29.46
N ILE A 2 -42.41 -49.17 -29.98
CA ILE A 2 -41.00 -48.84 -30.22
C ILE A 2 -40.41 -48.22 -28.94
N MET A 3 -39.45 -48.90 -28.31
CA MET A 3 -38.69 -48.37 -27.17
C MET A 3 -37.59 -47.42 -27.66
N LYS A 4 -37.76 -46.11 -27.40
CA LYS A 4 -36.71 -45.10 -27.56
C LYS A 4 -35.65 -45.27 -26.47
N LYS A 5 -34.40 -45.58 -26.87
CA LYS A 5 -33.24 -45.45 -25.99
C LYS A 5 -32.84 -43.97 -25.91
N VAL A 6 -32.99 -43.38 -24.73
CA VAL A 6 -32.48 -42.04 -24.43
C VAL A 6 -31.05 -42.18 -23.95
N PHE A 7 -30.10 -41.66 -24.73
CA PHE A 7 -28.70 -41.51 -24.33
C PHE A 7 -28.58 -40.25 -23.46
N PHE A 8 -28.18 -40.40 -22.21
CA PHE A 8 -27.83 -39.26 -21.35
C PHE A 8 -26.36 -38.92 -21.61
N LEU A 9 -26.09 -37.75 -22.18
CA LEU A 9 -24.75 -37.21 -22.35
C LEU A 9 -24.32 -36.58 -21.02
N LEU A 10 -23.39 -37.23 -20.31
CA LEU A 10 -22.79 -36.67 -19.09
C LEU A 10 -21.82 -35.55 -19.49
N LEU A 11 -22.22 -34.30 -19.27
CA LEU A 11 -21.34 -33.13 -19.43
C LEU A 11 -20.53 -32.99 -18.13
N VAL A 12 -19.28 -33.46 -18.13
CA VAL A 12 -18.35 -33.22 -17.01
C VAL A 12 -17.84 -31.80 -17.13
N VAL A 13 -18.38 -30.90 -16.30
CA VAL A 13 -17.81 -29.56 -16.10
C VAL A 13 -16.55 -29.73 -15.27
N LEU A 14 -15.38 -29.60 -15.91
CA LEU A 14 -14.11 -29.43 -15.21
C LEU A 14 -14.10 -28.05 -14.56
N LEU A 15 -14.52 -27.99 -13.30
CA LEU A 15 -14.24 -26.85 -12.43
C LEU A 15 -12.72 -26.81 -12.22
N SER A 16 -12.05 -25.84 -12.83
CA SER A 16 -10.67 -25.51 -12.49
C SER A 16 -10.67 -24.93 -11.08
N ASN A 17 -10.38 -25.78 -10.10
CA ASN A 17 -10.00 -25.33 -8.77
C ASN A 17 -8.65 -24.63 -8.90
N TRP A 18 -8.66 -23.30 -9.01
CA TRP A 18 -7.49 -22.50 -8.70
C TRP A 18 -7.29 -22.60 -7.19
N ALA A 19 -6.55 -23.62 -6.75
CA ALA A 19 -6.11 -23.72 -5.37
C ALA A 19 -5.06 -22.63 -5.15
N THR A 20 -5.47 -21.47 -4.66
CA THR A 20 -4.57 -20.49 -4.08
C THR A 20 -4.12 -21.05 -2.73
N ALA A 21 -2.83 -21.35 -2.59
CA ALA A 21 -2.27 -21.86 -1.35
C ALA A 21 -2.18 -20.72 -0.32
N GLN A 22 -2.79 -20.92 0.84
CA GLN A 22 -2.49 -20.12 2.03
C GLN A 22 -1.02 -20.29 2.38
N ILE A 23 -0.36 -19.28 2.96
CA ILE A 23 0.99 -19.48 3.48
C ILE A 23 0.91 -20.54 4.59
N THR A 24 1.48 -21.70 4.31
CA THR A 24 1.64 -22.79 5.28
C THR A 24 3.09 -22.96 5.71
N ASP A 25 4.03 -22.40 4.94
CA ASP A 25 5.45 -22.40 5.23
C ASP A 25 5.92 -20.95 5.47
N TYR A 26 6.05 -20.59 6.75
CA TYR A 26 6.51 -19.28 7.18
C TYR A 26 8.04 -19.14 7.18
N SER A 27 8.79 -20.22 6.91
CA SER A 27 10.27 -20.16 6.84
C SER A 27 10.78 -19.23 5.74
N ILE A 28 9.93 -18.86 4.78
CA ILE A 28 10.23 -17.85 3.76
C ILE A 28 10.50 -16.45 4.31
N PHE A 29 10.09 -16.19 5.56
CA PHE A 29 10.28 -14.95 6.31
C PHE A 29 11.48 -15.02 7.27
N ASP A 30 12.01 -16.21 7.56
CA ASP A 30 13.11 -16.40 8.49
C ASP A 30 14.35 -15.63 8.05
N LYS A 31 14.97 -14.92 9.01
CA LYS A 31 16.23 -14.17 8.82
C LYS A 31 16.14 -13.12 7.70
N LYS A 32 14.97 -12.48 7.58
CA LYS A 32 14.73 -11.36 6.66
C LYS A 32 14.18 -10.19 7.44
N PHE A 33 14.47 -9.00 6.92
CA PHE A 33 13.84 -7.78 7.37
C PHE A 33 12.42 -7.72 6.81
N ASN A 34 11.42 -7.99 7.65
CA ASN A 34 10.02 -8.09 7.25
C ASN A 34 9.23 -6.86 7.72
N PHE A 35 8.33 -6.36 6.88
CA PHE A 35 7.37 -5.32 7.27
C PHE A 35 6.11 -5.37 6.41
N TYR A 36 5.02 -4.81 6.94
CA TYR A 36 3.73 -4.81 6.25
C TYR A 36 3.50 -3.52 5.46
N VAL A 37 2.65 -3.63 4.43
CA VAL A 37 2.07 -2.50 3.70
C VAL A 37 0.55 -2.62 3.75
N ALA A 38 -0.12 -1.59 4.26
CA ALA A 38 -1.58 -1.57 4.41
C ALA A 38 -2.14 -0.17 4.10
N ASN A 39 -3.30 -0.07 3.45
CA ASN A 39 -3.94 1.20 3.10
C ASN A 39 -5.43 1.08 2.88
N ASP A 40 -6.07 2.24 2.74
CA ASP A 40 -7.50 2.38 2.51
C ASP A 40 -8.29 1.56 3.54
N LEU A 41 -7.89 1.70 4.81
CA LEU A 41 -8.27 0.83 5.91
C LEU A 41 -9.60 1.26 6.55
N GLY A 42 -9.74 2.54 6.89
CA GLY A 42 -10.77 2.99 7.82
C GLY A 42 -12.18 2.82 7.31
N ARG A 43 -12.96 1.95 7.96
CA ARG A 43 -14.39 1.74 7.69
C ARG A 43 -15.19 1.46 8.95
N ASN A 44 -14.78 1.94 10.12
CA ASN A 44 -15.39 1.66 11.42
C ASN A 44 -15.51 0.15 11.71
N GLY A 45 -14.57 -0.65 11.19
CA GLY A 45 -14.57 -2.10 11.28
C GLY A 45 -15.48 -2.84 10.29
N TYR A 46 -16.12 -2.15 9.35
CA TYR A 46 -16.96 -2.75 8.32
C TYR A 46 -16.17 -3.32 7.14
N TYR A 47 -16.89 -4.02 6.25
CA TYR A 47 -16.33 -4.77 5.12
C TYR A 47 -15.31 -5.80 5.62
N ASP A 48 -14.14 -5.90 4.99
CA ASP A 48 -13.10 -6.82 5.41
C ASP A 48 -12.10 -6.17 6.39
N GLN A 49 -12.38 -4.98 6.94
CA GLN A 49 -11.42 -4.27 7.80
C GLN A 49 -11.03 -5.06 9.05
N LYS A 50 -12.01 -5.48 9.87
CA LYS A 50 -11.75 -6.29 11.08
C LYS A 50 -11.13 -7.65 10.75
N PRO A 51 -11.68 -8.44 9.80
CA PRO A 51 -11.07 -9.71 9.42
C PRO A 51 -9.62 -9.58 8.95
N ILE A 52 -9.29 -8.57 8.14
CA ILE A 52 -7.91 -8.35 7.67
C ILE A 52 -7.02 -7.89 8.82
N ALA A 53 -7.50 -7.03 9.72
CA ALA A 53 -6.73 -6.61 10.89
C ALA A 53 -6.37 -7.79 11.82
N GLU A 54 -7.33 -8.71 12.04
CA GLU A 54 -7.08 -9.93 12.80
C GLU A 54 -6.07 -10.83 12.08
N LEU A 55 -6.24 -11.04 10.77
CA LEU A 55 -5.31 -11.82 9.96
C LEU A 55 -3.88 -11.24 9.99
N MET A 56 -3.73 -9.92 9.87
CA MET A 56 -2.44 -9.25 10.01
C MET A 56 -1.82 -9.56 11.39
N GLY A 57 -2.63 -9.54 12.45
CA GLY A 57 -2.19 -9.88 13.81
C GLY A 57 -1.70 -11.32 13.94
N THR A 58 -2.51 -12.29 13.50
CA THR A 58 -2.15 -13.71 13.54
C THR A 58 -0.93 -14.01 12.67
N MET A 59 -0.84 -13.43 11.47
CA MET A 59 0.33 -13.63 10.61
C MET A 59 1.59 -12.99 11.20
N ALA A 60 1.46 -11.91 11.98
CA ALA A 60 2.61 -11.24 12.58
C ALA A 60 3.33 -12.10 13.63
N GLU A 61 2.63 -13.05 14.28
CA GLU A 61 3.24 -14.02 15.20
C GLU A 61 4.34 -14.86 14.53
N GLU A 62 4.18 -15.16 13.24
CA GLU A 62 5.11 -15.99 12.47
C GLU A 62 6.01 -15.14 11.55
N VAL A 63 5.51 -14.02 11.01
CA VAL A 63 6.27 -13.15 10.09
C VAL A 63 7.27 -12.27 10.84
N GLY A 64 6.95 -11.85 12.07
CA GLY A 64 7.74 -10.88 12.84
C GLY A 64 7.97 -9.56 12.10
N PRO A 65 6.91 -8.82 11.70
CA PRO A 65 7.09 -7.54 11.01
C PRO A 65 7.66 -6.47 11.94
N GLU A 66 8.66 -5.74 11.48
CA GLU A 66 9.32 -4.66 12.23
C GLU A 66 8.43 -3.41 12.37
N PHE A 67 7.59 -3.16 11.35
CA PHE A 67 6.65 -2.04 11.31
C PHE A 67 5.58 -2.23 10.22
N VAL A 68 4.65 -1.27 10.15
CA VAL A 68 3.65 -1.16 9.09
C VAL A 68 3.86 0.14 8.30
N VAL A 69 4.03 0.04 6.98
CA VAL A 69 3.93 1.16 6.04
C VAL A 69 2.45 1.37 5.71
N ALA A 70 1.88 2.47 6.18
CA ALA A 70 0.45 2.73 6.03
C ALA A 70 0.19 3.77 4.92
N THR A 71 -0.08 3.32 3.69
CA THR A 71 -0.08 4.21 2.50
C THR A 71 -1.35 5.06 2.32
N GLY A 72 -1.93 5.56 3.43
CA GLY A 72 -3.00 6.56 3.44
C GLY A 72 -4.43 6.03 3.42
N ASP A 73 -5.38 6.96 3.57
CA ASP A 73 -6.83 6.72 3.69
C ASP A 73 -7.16 5.75 4.87
N ILE A 74 -6.53 6.04 6.00
CA ILE A 74 -6.75 5.33 7.27
C ILE A 74 -8.05 5.81 7.92
N HIS A 75 -8.46 7.05 7.67
CA HIS A 75 -9.65 7.67 8.25
C HIS A 75 -10.64 8.11 7.17
N HIS A 76 -11.50 7.19 6.75
CA HIS A 76 -12.56 7.55 5.83
C HIS A 76 -13.81 8.11 6.52
N PHE A 77 -14.61 8.93 5.84
CA PHE A 77 -14.37 9.50 4.50
C PHE A 77 -13.87 10.95 4.55
N GLU A 78 -13.95 11.61 5.69
CA GLU A 78 -13.68 13.05 5.80
C GLU A 78 -12.45 13.33 6.67
N GLY A 79 -11.57 12.32 6.82
CA GLY A 79 -10.44 12.41 7.72
C GLY A 79 -10.87 12.52 9.18
N VAL A 80 -9.95 12.98 10.03
CA VAL A 80 -10.21 13.28 11.44
C VAL A 80 -10.33 14.79 11.65
N ARG A 81 -11.09 15.22 12.65
CA ARG A 81 -11.21 16.65 13.01
C ARG A 81 -10.12 17.11 13.98
N SER A 82 -9.62 16.20 14.82
CA SER A 82 -8.61 16.45 15.84
C SER A 82 -7.96 15.14 16.30
N VAL A 83 -6.96 15.23 17.18
CA VAL A 83 -6.36 14.05 17.84
C VAL A 83 -7.34 13.30 18.76
N ASN A 84 -8.45 13.93 19.14
CA ASN A 84 -9.50 13.33 19.97
C ASN A 84 -10.71 12.85 19.15
N ASP A 85 -10.61 12.85 17.81
CA ASP A 85 -11.70 12.38 16.96
C ASP A 85 -11.95 10.87 17.20
N PRO A 86 -13.21 10.44 17.45
CA PRO A 86 -13.52 9.03 17.67
C PRO A 86 -13.09 8.09 16.54
N LEU A 87 -12.88 8.59 15.32
CA LEU A 87 -12.38 7.79 14.20
C LEU A 87 -11.00 7.18 14.46
N TRP A 88 -10.16 7.78 15.34
CA TRP A 88 -8.92 7.12 15.77
C TRP A 88 -9.20 5.77 16.41
N MET A 89 -10.21 5.70 17.28
CA MET A 89 -10.57 4.46 17.95
C MET A 89 -11.25 3.48 17.01
N THR A 90 -12.20 3.94 16.20
CA THR A 90 -13.05 3.05 15.40
C THR A 90 -12.44 2.64 14.06
N ASN A 91 -11.46 3.39 13.53
CA ASN A 91 -10.76 3.02 12.30
C ASN A 91 -9.36 2.45 12.56
N TYR A 92 -8.73 2.72 13.71
CA TYR A 92 -7.33 2.36 13.95
C TYR A 92 -7.10 1.62 15.27
N GLU A 93 -7.30 2.24 16.43
CA GLU A 93 -6.84 1.68 17.71
C GLU A 93 -7.57 0.39 18.12
N LEU A 94 -8.90 0.37 18.01
CA LEU A 94 -9.70 -0.82 18.35
C LEU A 94 -9.81 -1.82 17.19
N ILE A 95 -9.21 -1.50 16.04
CA ILE A 95 -9.23 -2.36 14.86
C ILE A 95 -7.94 -3.17 14.79
N TYR A 96 -6.79 -2.50 14.87
CA TYR A 96 -5.47 -3.12 14.80
C TYR A 96 -4.91 -3.34 16.21
N SER A 97 -5.67 -4.05 17.03
CA SER A 97 -5.44 -4.22 18.47
C SER A 97 -4.67 -5.49 18.86
N HIS A 98 -4.27 -6.31 17.89
CA HIS A 98 -3.49 -7.51 18.14
C HIS A 98 -2.12 -7.14 18.78
N PRO A 99 -1.60 -7.90 19.76
CA PRO A 99 -0.32 -7.59 20.42
C PRO A 99 0.85 -7.41 19.44
N GLU A 100 0.94 -8.28 18.44
CA GLU A 100 1.99 -8.22 17.40
C GLU A 100 1.84 -7.02 16.43
N LEU A 101 0.74 -6.26 16.52
CA LEU A 101 0.55 -5.00 15.77
C LEU A 101 0.80 -3.76 16.64
N MET A 102 1.30 -3.92 17.86
CA MET A 102 1.79 -2.85 18.75
C MET A 102 3.22 -2.39 18.40
N ILE A 103 3.55 -2.44 17.11
CA ILE A 103 4.80 -2.02 16.46
C ILE A 103 4.61 -0.64 15.81
N ASP A 104 5.67 -0.01 15.33
CA ASP A 104 5.56 1.28 14.64
C ASP A 104 4.67 1.19 13.38
N TRP A 105 3.82 2.20 13.17
CA TRP A 105 3.10 2.47 11.94
C TRP A 105 3.63 3.78 11.34
N PHE A 106 4.09 3.72 10.09
CA PHE A 106 4.58 4.86 9.32
C PHE A 106 3.56 5.24 8.24
N PRO A 107 2.66 6.19 8.53
CA PRO A 107 1.59 6.57 7.63
C PRO A 107 2.00 7.68 6.64
N VAL A 108 1.29 7.75 5.52
CA VAL A 108 1.16 8.97 4.70
C VAL A 108 -0.28 9.46 4.72
N LEU A 109 -0.49 10.71 4.31
CA LEU A 109 -1.83 11.25 4.11
C LEU A 109 -2.42 10.75 2.79
N GLY A 110 -3.64 10.24 2.84
CA GLY A 110 -4.47 10.02 1.65
C GLY A 110 -5.43 11.17 1.39
N ASN A 111 -6.21 11.07 0.32
CA ASN A 111 -7.15 12.13 -0.02
C ASN A 111 -8.26 12.30 1.02
N HIS A 112 -8.63 11.25 1.76
CA HIS A 112 -9.65 11.33 2.80
C HIS A 112 -9.14 12.11 4.01
N GLU A 113 -7.88 11.93 4.42
CA GLU A 113 -7.27 12.79 5.44
C GLU A 113 -7.23 14.26 5.03
N TYR A 114 -7.03 14.54 3.74
CA TYR A 114 -7.03 15.91 3.19
C TYR A 114 -8.39 16.62 3.21
N ARG A 115 -9.50 15.90 3.44
CA ARG A 115 -10.82 16.49 3.67
C ARG A 115 -11.03 16.96 5.11
N GLY A 116 -10.23 16.42 6.02
CA GLY A 116 -10.26 16.72 7.45
C GLY A 116 -9.11 17.63 7.87
N ASN A 117 -8.56 17.33 9.04
CA ASN A 117 -7.45 18.03 9.63
C ASN A 117 -6.15 17.21 9.46
N THR A 118 -5.38 17.53 8.42
CA THR A 118 -4.11 16.81 8.16
C THR A 118 -3.09 16.99 9.28
N GLN A 119 -3.13 18.11 10.00
CA GLN A 119 -2.24 18.36 11.13
C GLN A 119 -2.54 17.42 12.30
N ALA A 120 -3.82 17.16 12.58
CA ALA A 120 -4.21 16.21 13.63
C ALA A 120 -3.70 14.79 13.35
N VAL A 121 -3.57 14.39 12.09
CA VAL A 121 -3.00 13.09 11.71
C VAL A 121 -1.52 13.00 12.09
N MET A 122 -0.74 14.07 11.93
CA MET A 122 0.65 14.11 12.38
C MET A 122 0.76 14.23 13.91
N ASP A 123 -0.04 15.12 14.51
CA ASP A 123 0.00 15.40 15.94
C ASP A 123 -0.37 14.16 16.79
N TYR A 124 -1.07 13.19 16.20
CA TYR A 124 -1.42 11.93 16.85
C TYR A 124 -0.20 11.08 17.24
N THR A 125 0.99 11.35 16.68
CA THR A 125 2.26 10.78 17.18
C THR A 125 2.52 11.11 18.65
N ASN A 126 1.96 12.22 19.16
CA ASN A 126 2.03 12.58 20.59
C ASN A 126 0.95 11.90 21.44
N VAL A 127 0.03 11.15 20.84
CA VAL A 127 -1.05 10.43 21.52
C VAL A 127 -0.80 8.93 21.51
N SER A 128 -0.49 8.37 20.34
CA SER A 128 -0.28 6.93 20.18
C SER A 128 1.19 6.62 19.92
N ARG A 129 1.79 5.81 20.81
CA ARG A 129 3.20 5.42 20.72
C ARG A 129 3.56 4.72 19.41
N ARG A 130 2.60 3.99 18.83
CA ARG A 130 2.80 3.23 17.59
C ARG A 130 2.50 4.02 16.33
N TRP A 131 2.11 5.29 16.45
CA TRP A 131 1.84 6.14 15.30
C TRP A 131 3.02 7.07 15.05
N THR A 132 3.77 6.85 13.97
CA THR A 132 5.04 7.54 13.74
C THR A 132 5.01 8.34 12.44
N MET A 133 4.58 9.60 12.55
CA MET A 133 4.42 10.52 11.42
C MET A 133 5.06 11.89 11.73
N PRO A 134 6.40 12.01 11.69
CA PRO A 134 7.11 13.22 12.14
C PRO A 134 6.89 14.45 11.22
N ALA A 135 6.44 14.22 9.98
CA ALA A 135 6.13 15.24 9.00
C ALA A 135 5.16 14.69 7.94
N ARG A 136 4.65 15.54 7.03
CA ARG A 136 3.80 15.11 5.91
C ARG A 136 4.51 14.15 4.95
N TYR A 137 5.81 14.39 4.76
CA TYR A 137 6.73 13.56 4.00
C TYR A 137 8.04 13.44 4.78
N TYR A 138 8.63 12.26 4.80
CA TYR A 138 9.79 11.94 5.64
C TYR A 138 10.51 10.71 5.10
N THR A 139 11.71 10.43 5.61
CA THR A 139 12.49 9.26 5.23
C THR A 139 13.14 8.65 6.46
N LYS A 140 13.38 7.34 6.41
CA LYS A 140 14.10 6.59 7.42
C LYS A 140 14.94 5.53 6.72
N SER A 141 16.16 5.35 7.21
CA SER A 141 17.01 4.23 6.84
C SER A 141 16.93 3.19 7.96
N PHE A 142 16.88 1.93 7.57
CA PHE A 142 16.89 0.77 8.43
C PHE A 142 18.13 -0.05 8.13
N GLU A 143 18.70 -0.64 9.18
CA GLU A 143 19.82 -1.56 9.09
C GLU A 143 19.51 -2.74 10.01
N ASP A 144 19.54 -3.95 9.46
CA ASP A 144 19.32 -5.19 10.20
C ASP A 144 20.13 -6.31 9.53
N ASP A 145 20.78 -7.18 10.29
CA ASP A 145 21.61 -8.28 9.77
C ASP A 145 22.51 -7.92 8.54
N GLY A 146 23.00 -6.69 8.54
CA GLY A 146 23.83 -6.10 7.50
C GLY A 146 23.10 -5.63 6.23
N ILE A 147 21.80 -5.89 6.06
CA ILE A 147 20.98 -5.28 5.01
C ILE A 147 20.63 -3.84 5.36
N THR A 148 20.75 -2.92 4.41
CA THR A 148 20.34 -1.52 4.53
C THR A 148 19.17 -1.20 3.60
N LEU A 149 18.13 -0.58 4.13
CA LEU A 149 16.91 -0.22 3.39
C LEU A 149 16.55 1.25 3.67
N ARG A 150 16.29 2.02 2.61
CA ARG A 150 15.68 3.35 2.75
C ARG A 150 14.23 3.31 2.30
N ILE A 151 13.35 3.86 3.14
CA ILE A 151 11.98 4.17 2.75
C ILE A 151 11.82 5.70 2.73
N VAL A 152 11.20 6.21 1.67
CA VAL A 152 10.83 7.62 1.52
C VAL A 152 9.30 7.71 1.44
N TRP A 153 8.68 8.28 2.46
CA TRP A 153 7.25 8.52 2.54
C TRP A 153 6.95 9.89 1.94
N VAL A 154 6.09 9.93 0.92
CA VAL A 154 5.76 11.15 0.15
C VAL A 154 4.28 11.51 0.25
N ASP A 155 4.02 12.80 0.39
CA ASP A 155 2.68 13.37 0.45
C ASP A 155 2.20 13.75 -0.95
N THR A 156 1.35 12.88 -1.49
CA THR A 156 0.98 12.91 -2.91
C THR A 156 -0.16 13.87 -3.23
N ALA A 157 -1.12 14.11 -2.33
CA ALA A 157 -2.28 14.96 -2.65
C ALA A 157 -1.88 16.39 -3.07
N PRO A 158 -0.93 17.07 -2.40
CA PRO A 158 -0.44 18.37 -2.84
C PRO A 158 0.31 18.38 -4.17
N MET A 159 0.67 17.21 -4.72
CA MET A 159 1.34 17.08 -6.01
C MET A 159 0.41 17.15 -7.20
N MET A 160 -0.91 17.05 -7.01
CA MET A 160 -1.88 17.02 -8.11
C MET A 160 -2.80 18.24 -8.08
N ASP A 161 -3.03 18.84 -9.25
CA ASP A 161 -3.80 20.07 -9.39
C ASP A 161 -5.27 19.87 -9.04
N LYS A 162 -5.80 18.66 -9.26
CA LYS A 162 -7.16 18.27 -8.85
C LYS A 162 -7.44 18.62 -7.38
N TYR A 163 -6.53 18.27 -6.48
CA TYR A 163 -6.70 18.52 -5.03
C TYR A 163 -6.36 19.96 -4.66
N ARG A 164 -5.35 20.56 -5.31
CA ARG A 164 -4.98 21.96 -5.04
C ARG A 164 -6.08 22.94 -5.46
N ASN A 165 -6.77 22.67 -6.56
CA ASN A 165 -7.77 23.56 -7.12
C ASN A 165 -9.13 23.44 -6.40
N ASP A 166 -9.43 22.30 -5.79
CA ASP A 166 -10.62 22.11 -4.96
C ASP A 166 -10.32 22.33 -3.47
N SER A 167 -10.05 23.59 -3.10
CA SER A 167 -9.75 23.94 -1.71
C SER A 167 -10.96 23.94 -0.77
N ALA A 168 -12.17 23.79 -1.31
CA ALA A 168 -13.36 23.62 -0.48
C ALA A 168 -13.39 22.21 0.13
N THR A 169 -13.08 21.20 -0.68
CA THR A 169 -13.00 19.81 -0.24
C THR A 169 -11.64 19.48 0.37
N TYR A 170 -10.54 20.05 -0.14
CA TYR A 170 -9.17 19.71 0.24
C TYR A 170 -8.39 20.96 0.71
N PRO A 171 -8.76 21.56 1.86
CA PRO A 171 -8.28 22.89 2.26
C PRO A 171 -6.75 22.98 2.43
N ASP A 172 -6.09 21.89 2.80
CA ASP A 172 -4.66 21.89 3.09
C ASP A 172 -3.78 21.61 1.86
N ALA A 173 -4.33 21.05 0.78
CA ALA A 173 -3.54 20.59 -0.38
C ALA A 173 -2.80 21.76 -1.06
N ARG A 174 -3.51 22.87 -1.32
CA ARG A 174 -2.92 24.07 -1.93
C ARG A 174 -1.96 24.84 -1.02
N LYS A 175 -2.00 24.61 0.29
CA LYS A 175 -1.15 25.29 1.27
C LYS A 175 0.26 24.71 1.30
N GLN A 176 0.46 23.47 0.83
CA GLN A 176 1.77 22.85 0.79
C GLN A 176 2.56 23.33 -0.43
N ASP A 177 3.87 23.45 -0.24
CA ASP A 177 4.83 23.75 -1.30
C ASP A 177 5.21 22.47 -2.04
N LEU A 178 4.64 22.34 -3.24
CA LEU A 178 4.92 21.22 -4.14
C LEU A 178 6.40 21.16 -4.55
N GLN A 179 7.00 22.29 -4.89
CA GLN A 179 8.36 22.31 -5.42
C GLN A 179 9.37 22.01 -4.32
N GLN A 180 9.11 22.49 -3.10
CA GLN A 180 9.92 22.14 -1.94
C GLN A 180 9.93 20.62 -1.69
N GLN A 181 8.76 19.97 -1.75
CA GLN A 181 8.71 18.51 -1.55
C GLN A 181 9.43 17.76 -2.68
N LEU A 182 9.22 18.12 -3.95
CA LEU A 182 9.90 17.46 -5.08
C LEU A 182 11.43 17.63 -5.00
N ALA A 183 11.92 18.82 -4.66
CA ALA A 183 13.34 19.07 -4.45
C ALA A 183 13.90 18.27 -3.27
N TRP A 184 13.13 18.15 -2.18
CA TRP A 184 13.49 17.33 -1.04
C TRP A 184 13.58 15.84 -1.39
N ILE A 185 12.62 15.30 -2.16
CA ILE A 185 12.65 13.91 -2.64
C ILE A 185 13.90 13.67 -3.49
N ASP A 186 14.19 14.56 -4.44
CA ASP A 186 15.39 14.46 -5.28
C ASP A 186 16.67 14.47 -4.44
N SER A 187 16.74 15.31 -3.41
CA SER A 187 17.88 15.39 -2.49
C SER A 187 18.05 14.11 -1.66
N VAL A 188 16.96 13.57 -1.09
CA VAL A 188 17.00 12.34 -0.29
C VAL A 188 17.46 11.16 -1.14
N LEU A 189 16.91 11.02 -2.35
CA LEU A 189 17.25 9.94 -3.26
C LEU A 189 18.67 10.08 -3.83
N THR A 190 19.16 11.31 -4.05
CA THR A 190 20.56 11.56 -4.43
C THR A 190 21.54 11.08 -3.35
N ALA A 191 21.17 11.21 -2.08
CA ALA A 191 22.00 10.81 -0.95
C ALA A 191 21.86 9.32 -0.59
N ALA A 192 20.86 8.62 -1.14
CA ALA A 192 20.58 7.23 -0.83
C ALA A 192 21.72 6.31 -1.31
N LYS A 193 22.15 5.42 -0.41
CA LYS A 193 23.22 4.43 -0.63
C LYS A 193 22.86 3.06 -0.09
N GLU A 194 21.64 2.92 0.40
CA GLU A 194 21.09 1.68 0.93
C GLU A 194 20.97 0.64 -0.18
N ASP A 195 21.06 -0.64 0.18
CA ASP A 195 20.97 -1.75 -0.77
C ASP A 195 19.62 -1.72 -1.53
N TRP A 196 18.57 -1.28 -0.84
CA TRP A 196 17.23 -1.13 -1.38
C TRP A 196 16.65 0.25 -1.09
N VAL A 197 15.97 0.84 -2.08
CA VAL A 197 15.26 2.11 -1.93
C VAL A 197 13.80 1.98 -2.37
N ILE A 198 12.89 2.20 -1.43
CA ILE A 198 11.44 2.17 -1.65
C ILE A 198 10.87 3.57 -1.44
N VAL A 199 9.97 3.99 -2.34
CA VAL A 199 9.17 5.20 -2.15
C VAL A 199 7.72 4.80 -1.93
N ALA A 200 7.14 5.31 -0.84
CA ALA A 200 5.76 5.03 -0.45
C ALA A 200 4.91 6.31 -0.48
N GLY A 201 3.76 6.26 -1.14
CA GLY A 201 2.83 7.39 -1.23
C GLY A 201 1.39 6.90 -1.37
N HIS A 202 0.39 7.78 -1.28
CA HIS A 202 -1.00 7.33 -1.37
C HIS A 202 -1.46 7.07 -2.81
N HIS A 203 -1.19 8.00 -3.73
CA HIS A 203 -1.73 7.95 -5.09
C HIS A 203 -0.81 7.18 -6.08
N PRO A 204 -1.36 6.42 -7.02
CA PRO A 204 -0.56 5.71 -8.03
C PRO A 204 -0.01 6.65 -9.11
N ILE A 205 1.21 6.35 -9.58
CA ILE A 205 1.76 6.90 -10.82
C ILE A 205 1.16 6.16 -12.03
N TYR A 206 1.12 4.84 -11.96
CA TYR A 206 0.52 3.96 -12.96
C TYR A 206 -0.47 3.03 -12.27
N ALA A 207 -1.68 2.92 -12.84
CA ALA A 207 -2.73 2.02 -12.39
C ALA A 207 -3.83 1.94 -13.46
N GLU A 208 -4.51 0.80 -13.56
CA GLU A 208 -5.86 0.73 -14.12
C GLU A 208 -6.86 1.26 -13.09
N THR A 209 -7.72 2.19 -13.49
CA THR A 209 -8.73 2.75 -12.59
C THR A 209 -9.85 3.43 -13.39
N PRO A 210 -11.09 3.38 -12.89
CA PRO A 210 -12.18 4.19 -13.44
C PRO A 210 -12.07 5.68 -13.06
N LYS A 211 -11.14 6.05 -12.16
CA LYS A 211 -10.89 7.46 -11.79
C LYS A 211 -10.33 8.24 -12.99
N ASP A 212 -10.62 9.53 -13.02
CA ASP A 212 -10.06 10.47 -13.98
C ASP A 212 -8.52 10.37 -14.05
N ASN A 213 -7.94 10.58 -15.24
CA ASN A 213 -6.50 10.38 -15.44
C ASN A 213 -5.64 11.54 -14.92
N SER A 214 -6.22 12.70 -14.56
CA SER A 214 -5.48 13.89 -14.08
C SER A 214 -4.51 13.57 -12.93
N GLU A 215 -4.96 12.78 -11.94
CA GLU A 215 -4.11 12.35 -10.82
C GLU A 215 -2.84 11.63 -11.30
N ARG A 216 -3.01 10.64 -12.19
CA ARG A 216 -1.90 9.87 -12.76
C ARG A 216 -1.01 10.74 -13.64
N LEU A 217 -1.59 11.61 -14.47
CA LEU A 217 -0.84 12.49 -15.37
C LEU A 217 0.06 13.46 -14.58
N ASP A 218 -0.44 14.04 -13.50
CA ASP A 218 0.35 14.91 -12.63
C ASP A 218 1.48 14.13 -11.93
N MET A 219 1.18 12.94 -11.40
CA MET A 219 2.18 12.09 -10.76
C MET A 219 3.27 11.62 -11.73
N GLN A 220 2.89 11.29 -12.98
CA GLN A 220 3.81 10.94 -14.07
C GLN A 220 4.65 12.13 -14.54
N ALA A 221 4.10 13.35 -14.53
CA ALA A 221 4.83 14.54 -14.92
C ALA A 221 5.78 15.04 -13.83
N ARG A 222 5.44 14.84 -12.54
CA ARG A 222 6.11 15.50 -11.41
C ARG A 222 7.00 14.56 -10.60
N LEU A 223 6.47 13.41 -10.17
CA LEU A 223 7.18 12.50 -9.28
C LEU A 223 7.99 11.45 -10.05
N ASP A 224 7.37 10.82 -11.05
CA ASP A 224 7.99 9.72 -11.81
C ASP A 224 9.38 10.04 -12.39
N PRO A 225 9.65 11.25 -12.96
CA PRO A 225 10.97 11.57 -13.50
C PRO A 225 12.07 11.54 -12.42
N ILE A 226 11.73 11.95 -11.19
CA ILE A 226 12.66 11.91 -10.05
C ILE A 226 12.94 10.46 -9.65
N LEU A 227 11.90 9.63 -9.54
CA LEU A 227 12.08 8.21 -9.17
C LEU A 227 12.93 7.47 -10.21
N ARG A 228 12.67 7.70 -11.51
CA ARG A 228 13.43 7.10 -12.61
C ARG A 228 14.89 7.56 -12.63
N LYS A 229 15.15 8.85 -12.42
CA LYS A 229 16.52 9.42 -12.32
C LYS A 229 17.35 8.66 -11.28
N HIS A 230 16.74 8.34 -10.14
CA HIS A 230 17.42 7.67 -9.02
C HIS A 230 17.28 6.15 -9.02
N LYS A 231 16.59 5.57 -10.01
CA LYS A 231 16.43 4.11 -10.17
C LYS A 231 15.89 3.42 -8.92
N VAL A 232 14.90 4.03 -8.26
CA VAL A 232 14.17 3.47 -7.13
C VAL A 232 13.75 2.01 -7.41
N ASP A 233 13.71 1.17 -6.39
CA ASP A 233 13.37 -0.24 -6.57
C ASP A 233 11.87 -0.44 -6.73
N MET A 234 11.10 0.12 -5.81
CA MET A 234 9.65 0.03 -5.80
C MET A 234 9.01 1.38 -5.47
N TYR A 235 7.94 1.71 -6.19
CA TYR A 235 6.97 2.72 -5.75
C TYR A 235 5.72 2.02 -5.27
N VAL A 236 5.38 2.17 -3.99
CA VAL A 236 4.27 1.45 -3.35
C VAL A 236 3.19 2.43 -2.91
N CYS A 237 1.93 2.16 -3.29
CA CYS A 237 0.81 3.06 -3.05
C CYS A 237 -0.55 2.36 -2.85
N GLY A 238 -1.61 3.14 -2.67
CA GLY A 238 -2.99 2.67 -2.43
C GLY A 238 -4.03 3.30 -3.36
N HIS A 239 -5.11 3.88 -2.80
CA HIS A 239 -6.14 4.75 -3.43
C HIS A 239 -7.13 4.07 -4.39
N ILE A 240 -6.71 3.02 -5.10
CA ILE A 240 -7.53 2.38 -6.15
C ILE A 240 -8.32 1.17 -5.61
N HIS A 241 -7.98 0.68 -4.42
CA HIS A 241 -8.64 -0.42 -3.73
C HIS A 241 -8.62 -1.75 -4.50
N ASN A 242 -7.51 -2.05 -5.17
CA ASN A 242 -7.24 -3.35 -5.77
C ASN A 242 -5.72 -3.55 -5.86
N PHE A 243 -5.29 -4.80 -5.98
CA PHE A 243 -3.87 -5.09 -6.16
C PHE A 243 -3.49 -4.86 -7.62
N GLN A 244 -2.36 -4.17 -7.84
CA GLN A 244 -1.73 -4.08 -9.16
C GLN A 244 -0.21 -4.07 -9.04
N HIS A 245 0.44 -4.73 -9.97
CA HIS A 245 1.87 -4.61 -10.22
C HIS A 245 2.05 -4.25 -11.70
N ILE A 246 2.65 -3.09 -11.94
CA ILE A 246 2.87 -2.54 -13.27
C ILE A 246 4.36 -2.29 -13.49
N ARG A 247 4.83 -2.63 -14.69
CA ARG A 247 6.14 -2.25 -15.22
C ARG A 247 5.96 -1.44 -16.50
N THR A 248 6.73 -0.37 -16.63
CA THR A 248 6.65 0.51 -17.80
C THR A 248 7.94 0.45 -18.61
N ALA A 249 7.83 0.58 -19.93
CA ALA A 249 9.00 0.65 -20.79
C ALA A 249 9.97 1.78 -20.35
N GLY A 250 11.27 1.49 -20.40
CA GLY A 250 12.32 2.44 -20.02
C GLY A 250 12.44 2.72 -18.51
N SER A 251 11.76 1.93 -17.66
CA SER A 251 11.94 1.97 -16.20
C SER A 251 12.15 0.57 -15.66
N ASN A 252 13.04 0.44 -14.68
CA ASN A 252 13.22 -0.77 -13.89
C ASN A 252 12.52 -0.69 -12.52
N ILE A 253 11.68 0.32 -12.30
CA ILE A 253 10.88 0.46 -11.07
C ILE A 253 9.69 -0.50 -11.13
N ASP A 254 9.43 -1.22 -10.04
CA ASP A 254 8.16 -1.92 -9.85
C ASP A 254 7.13 -0.93 -9.26
N TYR A 255 6.07 -0.62 -10.02
CA TYR A 255 4.99 0.25 -9.55
C TYR A 255 3.88 -0.63 -8.96
N ILE A 256 3.66 -0.49 -7.66
CA ILE A 256 2.80 -1.35 -6.87
C ILE A 256 1.62 -0.56 -6.32
N VAL A 257 0.41 -1.01 -6.64
CA VAL A 257 -0.81 -0.61 -5.96
C VAL A 257 -1.18 -1.72 -4.99
N ASN A 258 -1.09 -1.44 -3.70
CA ASN A 258 -1.57 -2.33 -2.65
C ASN A 258 -3.09 -2.16 -2.51
N SER A 259 -3.80 -3.28 -2.37
CA SER A 259 -5.26 -3.26 -2.27
C SER A 259 -5.73 -2.61 -0.98
N SER A 260 -7.04 -2.40 -0.87
CA SER A 260 -7.65 -1.91 0.35
C SER A 260 -7.66 -3.02 1.40
N GLY A 261 -7.23 -2.69 2.61
CA GLY A 261 -7.45 -3.54 3.78
C GLY A 261 -8.87 -3.49 4.32
N SER A 262 -9.87 -3.06 3.52
CA SER A 262 -11.28 -3.01 3.91
C SER A 262 -12.25 -3.33 2.77
N LEU A 263 -12.42 -2.43 1.80
CA LEU A 263 -13.37 -2.56 0.69
C LEU A 263 -12.63 -2.46 -0.63
N SER A 264 -12.49 -3.59 -1.32
CA SER A 264 -11.86 -3.65 -2.64
C SER A 264 -12.81 -3.33 -3.80
N ARG A 265 -12.24 -3.19 -5.00
CA ARG A 265 -12.93 -2.86 -6.26
C ARG A 265 -12.47 -3.78 -7.38
N LYS A 266 -13.31 -3.92 -8.40
CA LYS A 266 -12.94 -4.64 -9.63
C LYS A 266 -11.77 -3.96 -10.33
N VAL A 267 -10.94 -4.76 -10.99
CA VAL A 267 -9.80 -4.32 -11.78
C VAL A 267 -9.71 -5.16 -13.04
N LYS A 268 -9.15 -4.59 -14.09
CA LYS A 268 -8.75 -5.32 -15.30
C LYS A 268 -7.31 -4.97 -15.66
N PRO A 269 -6.62 -5.80 -16.45
CA PRO A 269 -5.28 -5.44 -16.93
C PRO A 269 -5.29 -4.16 -17.76
N THR A 270 -4.19 -3.43 -17.69
CA THR A 270 -3.85 -2.30 -18.56
C THR A 270 -2.43 -2.47 -19.13
N GLU A 271 -1.94 -1.50 -19.89
CA GLU A 271 -0.58 -1.55 -20.43
C GLU A 271 0.45 -1.67 -19.30
N GLY A 272 1.39 -2.60 -19.46
CA GLY A 272 2.43 -2.85 -18.46
C GLY A 272 1.99 -3.64 -17.23
N THR A 273 0.73 -4.08 -17.14
CA THR A 273 0.27 -4.93 -16.03
C THR A 273 1.01 -6.27 -16.03
N MET A 274 1.74 -6.52 -14.94
CA MET A 274 2.33 -7.81 -14.61
C MET A 274 1.36 -8.66 -13.79
N PHE A 275 0.56 -8.02 -12.94
CA PHE A 275 -0.48 -8.67 -12.12
C PHE A 275 -1.55 -7.65 -11.72
N CYS A 276 -2.81 -8.09 -11.60
CA CYS A 276 -3.86 -7.33 -10.91
C CYS A 276 -4.90 -8.26 -10.28
N SER A 277 -5.46 -7.88 -9.13
CA SER A 277 -6.51 -8.65 -8.45
C SER A 277 -7.53 -7.75 -7.74
N PRO A 278 -8.84 -8.07 -7.80
CA PRO A 278 -9.88 -7.33 -7.09
C PRO A 278 -10.00 -7.72 -5.61
N GLU A 279 -9.18 -8.64 -5.12
CA GLU A 279 -9.25 -9.09 -3.72
C GLU A 279 -8.81 -7.97 -2.76
N PRO A 280 -9.48 -7.83 -1.60
CA PRO A 280 -8.99 -7.00 -0.50
C PRO A 280 -7.85 -7.72 0.23
N GLY A 281 -7.00 -6.95 0.91
CA GLY A 281 -5.85 -7.51 1.60
C GLY A 281 -4.78 -6.48 1.93
N PHE A 282 -3.56 -6.97 2.12
CA PHE A 282 -2.37 -6.19 2.45
C PHE A 282 -1.15 -6.82 1.76
N SER A 283 0.03 -6.22 1.89
CA SER A 283 1.27 -6.82 1.39
C SER A 283 2.30 -7.00 2.48
N ILE A 284 3.18 -7.98 2.29
CA ILE A 284 4.35 -8.22 3.13
C ILE A 284 5.59 -7.98 2.27
N ILE A 285 6.48 -7.12 2.73
CA ILE A 285 7.81 -6.95 2.16
C ILE A 285 8.81 -7.70 3.04
N SER A 286 9.68 -8.46 2.39
CA SER A 286 10.83 -9.14 3.01
C SER A 286 12.08 -8.73 2.26
N ALA A 287 13.10 -8.29 2.98
CA ALA A 287 14.38 -7.88 2.39
C ALA A 287 15.56 -8.58 3.08
N ASP A 288 16.55 -8.95 2.27
CA ASP A 288 17.90 -9.26 2.70
C ASP A 288 18.89 -8.63 1.70
N LYS A 289 20.21 -8.85 1.87
CA LYS A 289 21.23 -8.29 0.96
C LYS A 289 21.09 -8.69 -0.50
N LYS A 290 20.46 -9.83 -0.78
CA LYS A 290 20.36 -10.41 -2.11
C LYS A 290 19.01 -10.14 -2.73
N GLU A 291 17.94 -10.15 -1.95
CA GLU A 291 16.58 -10.09 -2.46
C GLU A 291 15.70 -9.09 -1.72
N LEU A 292 14.94 -8.31 -2.50
CA LEU A 292 13.77 -7.56 -2.03
C LEU A 292 12.53 -8.19 -2.63
N THR A 293 11.64 -8.69 -1.77
CA THR A 293 10.43 -9.39 -2.19
C THR A 293 9.18 -8.74 -1.59
N LEU A 294 8.21 -8.41 -2.43
CA LEU A 294 6.86 -8.00 -2.04
C LEU A 294 5.86 -9.11 -2.36
N ARG A 295 5.05 -9.52 -1.38
CA ARG A 295 3.97 -10.50 -1.53
C ARG A 295 2.63 -9.84 -1.28
N MET A 296 1.73 -9.93 -2.26
CA MET A 296 0.35 -9.47 -2.14
C MET A 296 -0.50 -10.56 -1.49
N ILE A 297 -1.05 -10.28 -0.31
CA ILE A 297 -1.77 -11.22 0.53
C ILE A 297 -3.26 -10.88 0.50
N ASP A 298 -4.12 -11.84 0.17
CA ASP A 298 -5.57 -11.66 0.26
C ASP A 298 -6.08 -11.75 1.70
N LYS A 299 -7.35 -11.41 1.90
CA LYS A 299 -8.01 -11.50 3.23
C LYS A 299 -8.09 -12.90 3.85
N LYS A 300 -7.65 -13.95 3.16
CA LYS A 300 -7.59 -15.33 3.67
C LYS A 300 -6.15 -15.77 3.96
N GLY A 301 -5.16 -14.91 3.74
CA GLY A 301 -3.74 -15.22 3.94
C GLY A 301 -3.09 -15.92 2.74
N ASN A 302 -3.72 -15.91 1.56
CA ASN A 302 -3.12 -16.47 0.35
C ASN A 302 -2.17 -15.47 -0.30
N VAL A 303 -1.01 -15.95 -0.76
CA VAL A 303 -0.14 -15.17 -1.64
C VAL A 303 -0.74 -15.17 -3.04
N LEU A 304 -1.21 -14.02 -3.49
CA LEU A 304 -1.77 -13.86 -4.83
C LEU A 304 -0.68 -13.62 -5.88
N HIS A 305 0.35 -12.87 -5.51
CA HIS A 305 1.44 -12.47 -6.40
C HIS A 305 2.69 -12.11 -5.62
N THR A 306 3.86 -12.43 -6.19
CA THR A 306 5.17 -12.13 -5.63
C THR A 306 5.98 -11.31 -6.62
N VAL A 307 6.54 -10.19 -6.15
CA VAL A 307 7.48 -9.35 -6.89
C VAL A 307 8.85 -9.49 -6.24
N THR A 308 9.82 -10.04 -6.95
CA THR A 308 11.19 -10.22 -6.44
C THR A 308 12.16 -9.40 -7.27
N ARG A 309 13.04 -8.68 -6.57
CA ARG A 309 14.22 -8.00 -7.12
C ARG A 309 15.45 -8.61 -6.51
N THR A 310 16.50 -8.76 -7.32
CA THR A 310 17.80 -9.27 -6.87
C THR A 310 18.83 -8.14 -6.90
N SER A 311 19.72 -8.08 -5.92
CA SER A 311 20.80 -7.11 -5.87
C SER A 311 21.62 -7.17 -7.16
N ARG A 312 22.03 -6.01 -7.68
CA ARG A 312 22.85 -5.94 -8.89
C ARG A 312 24.31 -6.27 -8.65
#